data_AF-A0A379XMN2-F1
#
_entry.id   AF-A0A379XMN2-F1
#
_cell.length_a   1.000
_cell.length_b   1.000
_cell.length_c   1.000
_cell.angle_alpha   90.00
_cell.angle_beta   90.00
_cell.angle_gamma   90.00
#
_symmetry.space_group_name_H-M   'P 1'
#
loop_
_entity.id
_entity.type
_entity.pdbx_description
1 polymer ?
#
loop_
_entity_poly.entity_id
_entity_poly.type
_entity_poly.pdbx_seq_one_letter_code
_entity_poly.pdbx_strand_id
1 'polypeptide(L)' 'MTESRAKELGLHPLGYLRSYAFTAIDVWQDMLLGPAWSTPLALERAGLTMADLTLFDMH' A
#
# COMPACT_ATOMS: atom_id res chain seq x y z
N MET A 1 -9.83 -11.12 -2.26
CA MET A 1 -9.94 -12.56 -2.63
C MET A 1 -8.59 -13.03 -3.16
N THR A 2 -8.30 -14.33 -3.14
CA THR A 2 -7.08 -14.86 -3.78
C THR A 2 -7.24 -14.88 -5.30
N GLU A 3 -6.12 -14.81 -6.01
CA GLU A 3 -6.12 -14.91 -7.49
C GLU A 3 -6.69 -16.24 -7.98
N SER A 4 -6.40 -17.34 -7.27
CA SER A 4 -6.96 -18.67 -7.58
C SER A 4 -8.49 -18.64 -7.61
N ARG A 5 -9.10 -17.98 -6.62
CA ARG A 5 -10.54 -17.86 -6.52
C ARG A 5 -11.12 -16.98 -7.63
N ALA A 6 -10.44 -15.89 -7.99
CA ALA A 6 -10.84 -15.06 -9.12
C ALA A 6 -10.85 -15.87 -10.43
N LYS A 7 -9.82 -16.71 -10.64
CA LYS A 7 -9.71 -17.59 -11.81
C LYS A 7 -10.81 -18.64 -11.86
N GLU A 8 -11.12 -19.30 -10.74
CA GLU A 8 -12.23 -20.27 -10.65
C GLU A 8 -13.59 -19.66 -11.00
N LEU A 9 -13.80 -18.39 -10.64
CA LEU A 9 -15.04 -17.67 -10.88
C LEU A 9 -15.11 -16.99 -12.26
N GLY A 10 -14.06 -17.11 -13.09
CA GLY A 10 -14.00 -16.43 -14.39
C GLY A 10 -13.96 -14.91 -14.31
N LEU A 11 -13.49 -14.36 -13.18
CA LEU A 11 -13.40 -12.91 -12.96
C LEU A 11 -12.06 -12.36 -13.47
N HIS A 12 -12.10 -11.16 -14.05
CA HIS A 12 -10.89 -10.44 -14.47
C HIS A 12 -10.37 -9.54 -13.32
N PRO A 13 -9.16 -9.78 -12.78
CA PRO A 13 -8.60 -8.91 -11.75
C PRO A 13 -8.26 -7.53 -12.30
N LEU A 14 -8.68 -6.47 -11.59
CA LEU A 14 -8.38 -5.08 -11.97
C LEU A 14 -7.04 -4.57 -11.40
N GLY A 15 -6.50 -5.27 -10.41
CA GLY A 15 -5.28 -4.89 -9.73
C GLY A 15 -4.93 -5.88 -8.63
N TYR A 16 -3.72 -5.73 -8.09
CA TYR A 16 -3.17 -6.60 -7.06
C TYR A 16 -2.72 -5.77 -5.85
N LEU A 17 -2.95 -6.32 -4.65
CA LEU A 17 -2.35 -5.80 -3.43
C LEU A 17 -0.90 -6.31 -3.37
N ARG A 18 0.06 -5.43 -3.68
CA ARG A 18 1.49 -5.79 -3.76
C ARG A 18 2.20 -5.71 -2.41
N SER A 19 1.91 -4.67 -1.63
CA SER A 19 2.43 -4.51 -0.28
C SER A 19 1.48 -3.66 0.56
N TYR A 20 1.68 -3.71 1.88
CA TYR A 20 1.03 -2.81 2.82
C TYR A 20 1.95 -2.57 4.02
N ALA A 21 1.73 -1.45 4.69
CA ALA A 21 2.39 -1.13 5.94
C ALA A 21 1.40 -0.46 6.90
N PHE A 22 1.53 -0.80 8.17
CA PHE A 22 0.81 -0.16 9.26
C PHE A 22 1.84 0.32 10.28
N THR A 23 1.77 1.59 10.65
CA THR A 23 2.71 2.25 11.55
C THR A 23 1.94 3.07 12.58
N ALA A 24 2.52 3.22 13.77
CA ALA A 24 1.99 4.09 14.81
C ALA A 24 3.01 5.20 15.11
N ILE A 25 2.50 6.39 15.42
CA ILE A 25 3.27 7.54 15.89
C ILE A 25 2.63 8.10 17.15
N ASP A 26 3.38 8.92 17.88
CA ASP A 26 2.85 9.61 19.05
C ASP A 26 1.70 10.55 18.66
N VAL A 27 0.73 10.73 19.58
CA VAL A 27 -0.48 11.52 19.30
C VAL A 27 -0.33 12.99 19.67
N TRP A 28 0.64 13.33 20.52
CA TRP A 28 0.80 14.69 21.04
C TRP A 28 1.52 15.60 20.05
N GLN A 29 2.41 15.02 19.24
CA GLN A 29 3.15 15.73 18.22
C GLN A 29 2.94 15.05 16.86
N ASP A 30 2.58 15.85 15.85
CA ASP A 30 2.55 15.42 14.46
C ASP A 30 1.66 14.21 14.17
N MET A 31 0.55 14.07 14.90
CA MET A 31 -0.39 12.93 14.84
C MET A 31 -0.84 12.54 13.41
N LEU A 32 -0.87 13.49 12.47
CA LEU A 32 -1.32 13.27 11.10
C LEU A 32 -0.20 12.84 10.14
N LEU A 33 1.04 12.67 10.61
CA LEU A 33 2.18 12.24 9.79
C LEU A 33 2.25 10.72 9.54
N GLY A 34 1.18 9.97 9.79
CA GLY A 34 1.13 8.53 9.51
C GLY A 34 1.67 8.14 8.13
N PRO A 35 1.24 8.78 7.02
CA PRO A 35 1.73 8.46 5.67
C PRO A 35 3.23 8.68 5.48
N ALA A 36 3.85 9.62 6.20
CA ALA A 36 5.28 9.86 6.12
C ALA A 36 6.09 8.67 6.68
N TRP A 37 5.50 7.85 7.54
CA TRP A 37 6.10 6.65 8.11
C TRP A 37 5.69 5.36 7.39
N SER A 38 4.41 5.23 7.02
CA SER A 38 3.89 4.00 6.40
C SER A 38 4.27 3.86 4.93
N THR A 39 4.28 4.96 4.17
CA THR A 39 4.59 4.95 2.73
C THR A 39 5.98 4.40 2.42
N PRO A 40 7.08 4.90 3.01
CA PRO A 40 8.42 4.37 2.70
C PRO A 40 8.54 2.88 3.06
N LEU A 41 7.94 2.44 4.18
CA LEU A 41 7.97 1.02 4.58
C LEU A 41 7.19 0.12 3.62
N ALA A 42 6.04 0.57 3.11
CA ALA A 42 5.27 -0.17 2.12
C ALA A 42 6.02 -0.29 0.79
N LEU A 43 6.72 0.77 0.36
CA LEU A 43 7.54 0.79 -0.84
C LEU A 43 8.76 -0.12 -0.72
N GLU A 44 9.48 -0.04 0.40
CA GLU A 44 10.63 -0.91 0.68
C GLU A 44 10.23 -2.40 0.64
N ARG A 45 9.11 -2.77 1.29
CA ARG A 45 8.58 -4.14 1.26
C ARG A 45 8.18 -4.60 -0.15
N ALA A 46 7.75 -3.68 -1.02
CA ALA A 46 7.45 -3.98 -2.41
C ALA A 46 8.70 -4.03 -3.31
N GLY A 47 9.86 -3.60 -2.81
CA GLY A 47 11.07 -3.38 -3.60
C GLY A 47 10.92 -2.25 -4.62
N LEU A 48 10.18 -1.19 -4.26
CA LEU A 48 9.87 -0.05 -5.12
C LEU A 48 10.38 1.26 -4.52
N THR A 49 10.46 2.27 -5.36
CA THR A 49 10.78 3.66 -5.01
C THR A 49 9.63 4.60 -5.40
N MET A 50 9.68 5.85 -4.94
CA MET A 50 8.70 6.87 -5.33
C MET A 50 8.64 7.09 -6.86
N ALA A 51 9.77 6.91 -7.56
CA ALA A 51 9.87 7.10 -9.01
C ALA A 51 9.19 5.96 -9.80
N ASP A 52 8.93 4.82 -9.17
CA ASP A 52 8.22 3.70 -9.80
C ASP A 52 6.70 3.88 -9.77
N LEU A 53 6.20 4.87 -9.00
CA LEU A 53 4.78 5.17 -8.88
C LEU A 53 4.35 6.26 -9.87
N THR A 54 3.23 6.01 -10.55
CA THR A 54 2.63 6.97 -11.47
C THR A 54 1.48 7.77 -10.87
N LEU A 55 0.97 7.34 -9.71
CA LEU A 55 -0.15 7.95 -9.01
C LEU A 55 0.02 7.78 -7.50
N PHE A 56 -0.25 8.85 -6.77
CA PHE A 56 -0.44 8.84 -5.33
C PHE A 56 -1.89 9.24 -5.05
N ASP A 57 -2.63 8.35 -4.41
CA ASP A 57 -3.97 8.62 -3.89
C ASP A 57 -3.87 8.63 -2.36
N MET A 58 -4.28 9.73 -1.74
CA MET A 58 -4.08 10.01 -0.33
C MET A 58 -5.39 10.53 0.27
N HIS A 59 -5.65 10.19 1.53
CA HIS A 59 -6.80 10.71 2.29
C HIS A 59 -6.76 12.23 2.43
#